data_AF-A0A1C5S324-F1
#
_entry.id   AF-A0A1C5S324-F1
#
_cell.length_a   1.000
_cell.length_b   1.000
_cell.length_c   1.000
_cell.angle_alpha   90.00
_cell.angle_beta   90.00
_cell.angle_gamma   90.00
#
_symmetry.space_group_name_H-M   'P 1'
#
loop_
_entity.id
_entity.type
_entity.pdbx_description
1 polymer ?
#
loop_
_entity_poly.entity_id
_entity_poly.type
_entity_poly.pdbx_seq_one_letter_code
_entity_poly.pdbx_strand_id
1 'polypeptide(L)'
;MPGFLMHLIEGEMIINKINTGVTSAADSHLSAIKSAPEQFLLGCILPDITDNKEKTHFRPAWQKNLITKYPELAHIRALYPDDAILSPADYGILAHLHLDTHYVTDFWPEYFTIEDTAGNTCFDTRHPLYVHIFSQPEKKIPLAEFFSDRYFYGEYDRINPRLLKDFHPYIPEQITYQPELVHITECRPEDPSQITKALQTYIIQNPSPAPEASVTRAEIFPYDAVIEFLEHMADTFFTEFI
;
A
#
# COMPACT_ATOMS: atom_id res chain seq x y z
N MET A 1 11.05 -1.66 5.00
CA MET A 1 9.96 -1.32 4.06
C MET A 1 8.81 -0.80 4.88
N PRO A 2 8.35 0.44 4.65
CA PRO A 2 7.21 1.01 5.34
C PRO A 2 5.85 0.44 4.87
N GLY A 3 5.84 -0.45 3.88
CA GLY A 3 4.63 -0.89 3.15
C GLY A 3 3.49 -1.37 4.03
N PHE A 4 3.74 -2.25 5.00
CA PHE A 4 2.63 -2.87 5.75
C PHE A 4 1.79 -1.90 6.55
N LEU A 5 2.36 -0.80 7.07
CA LEU A 5 1.66 0.06 8.00
C LEU A 5 0.44 0.73 7.37
N MET A 6 0.61 1.35 6.20
CA MET A 6 -0.49 2.01 5.50
C MET A 6 -1.56 1.01 5.06
N HIS A 7 -1.16 -0.17 4.54
CA HIS A 7 -2.11 -1.21 4.13
C HIS A 7 -2.89 -1.79 5.32
N LEU A 8 -2.25 -1.98 6.48
CA LEU A 8 -2.95 -2.48 7.67
C LEU A 8 -3.91 -1.42 8.24
N ILE A 9 -3.52 -0.14 8.22
CA ILE A 9 -4.39 0.97 8.64
C ILE A 9 -5.62 1.07 7.71
N GLU A 10 -5.40 1.09 6.39
CA GLU A 10 -6.49 1.13 5.41
C GLU A 10 -7.38 -0.12 5.53
N GLY A 11 -6.79 -1.30 5.71
CA GLY A 11 -7.53 -2.53 5.97
C GLY A 11 -8.41 -2.48 7.23
N GLU A 12 -7.91 -1.91 8.32
CA GLU A 12 -8.72 -1.70 9.53
C GLU A 12 -9.83 -0.66 9.33
N MET A 13 -9.57 0.41 8.57
CA MET A 13 -10.60 1.38 8.18
C MET A 13 -11.73 0.71 7.39
N ILE A 14 -11.39 -0.18 6.43
CA ILE A 14 -12.36 -0.99 5.69
C ILE A 14 -13.18 -1.85 6.66
N ILE A 15 -12.54 -2.64 7.53
CA ILE A 15 -13.23 -3.48 8.53
C ILE A 15 -14.18 -2.64 9.41
N ASN A 16 -13.74 -1.47 9.87
CA ASN A 16 -14.54 -0.58 10.71
C ASN A 16 -15.77 -0.04 9.97
N LYS A 17 -15.64 0.33 8.69
CA LYS A 17 -16.76 0.77 7.84
C LYS A 17 -17.78 -0.36 7.63
N ILE A 18 -17.33 -1.61 7.44
CA ILE A 18 -18.21 -2.79 7.38
C ILE A 18 -18.96 -2.99 8.70
N ASN A 19 -18.27 -2.88 9.84
CA ASN A 19 -18.86 -3.14 11.15
C ASN A 19 -19.84 -2.06 11.61
N THR A 20 -19.63 -0.81 11.19
CA THR A 20 -20.49 0.33 11.54
C THR A 20 -21.71 0.47 10.62
N GLY A 21 -21.87 -0.42 9.62
CA GLY A 21 -23.07 -0.51 8.81
C GLY A 21 -23.21 0.60 7.77
N VAL A 22 -22.09 1.23 7.38
CA VAL A 22 -22.06 2.18 6.25
C VAL A 22 -22.39 1.46 4.93
N THR A 23 -22.25 0.13 4.90
CA THR A 23 -22.56 -0.74 3.77
C THR A 23 -23.70 -1.72 4.11
N SER A 24 -24.58 -2.00 3.15
CA SER A 24 -25.78 -2.81 3.41
C SER A 24 -25.41 -4.27 3.74
N ALA A 25 -25.92 -4.80 4.86
CA ALA A 25 -25.57 -6.13 5.40
C ALA A 25 -25.99 -7.35 4.52
N ALA A 26 -26.49 -7.13 3.30
CA ALA A 26 -26.94 -8.16 2.39
C ALA A 26 -25.87 -8.59 1.36
N ASP A 27 -24.71 -7.95 1.35
CA ASP A 27 -23.64 -8.23 0.40
C ASP A 27 -22.79 -9.44 0.85
N SER A 28 -22.68 -10.45 -0.01
CA SER A 28 -21.85 -11.63 0.22
C SER A 28 -20.36 -11.30 0.36
N HIS A 29 -19.86 -10.27 -0.31
CA HIS A 29 -18.47 -9.82 -0.25
C HIS A 29 -18.14 -9.30 1.16
N LEU A 30 -19.01 -8.45 1.70
CA LEU A 30 -18.90 -7.91 3.06
C LEU A 30 -18.97 -9.02 4.12
N SER A 31 -19.84 -10.01 3.91
CA SER A 31 -19.97 -11.15 4.82
C SER A 31 -18.67 -11.97 4.90
N ALA A 32 -17.93 -12.11 3.79
CA ALA A 32 -16.66 -12.82 3.78
C ALA A 32 -15.65 -12.11 4.69
N ILE A 33 -15.38 -10.82 4.44
CA ILE A 33 -14.42 -10.02 5.23
C ILE A 33 -14.79 -10.03 6.71
N LYS A 34 -16.07 -9.81 7.03
CA LYS A 34 -16.57 -9.80 8.42
C LYS A 34 -16.39 -11.13 9.15
N SER A 35 -16.40 -12.24 8.43
CA SER A 35 -16.29 -13.59 9.03
C SER A 35 -14.87 -13.93 9.49
N ALA A 36 -13.83 -13.32 8.88
CA ALA A 36 -12.43 -13.54 9.24
C ALA A 36 -11.58 -12.29 8.95
N PRO A 37 -11.73 -11.21 9.76
CA PRO A 37 -11.03 -9.96 9.55
C PRO A 37 -9.50 -10.11 9.64
N GLU A 38 -8.97 -11.03 10.46
CA GLU A 38 -7.52 -11.21 10.54
C GLU A 38 -6.92 -11.86 9.29
N GLN A 39 -7.69 -12.70 8.58
CA GLN A 39 -7.29 -13.25 7.27
C GLN A 39 -7.31 -12.17 6.19
N PHE A 40 -8.26 -11.24 6.26
CA PHE A 40 -8.26 -10.06 5.40
C PHE A 40 -7.01 -9.18 5.63
N LEU A 41 -6.67 -8.89 6.88
CA LEU A 41 -5.45 -8.12 7.20
C LEU A 41 -4.15 -8.85 6.80
N LEU A 42 -4.13 -10.20 6.87
CA LEU A 42 -3.04 -10.98 6.28
C LEU A 42 -2.97 -10.76 4.76
N GLY A 43 -4.12 -10.76 4.07
CA GLY A 43 -4.22 -10.43 2.66
C GLY A 43 -3.61 -9.08 2.30
N CYS A 44 -3.83 -8.04 3.12
CA CYS A 44 -3.30 -6.69 2.91
C CYS A 44 -1.77 -6.59 2.86
N ILE A 45 -1.04 -7.63 3.30
CA ILE A 45 0.43 -7.65 3.30
C ILE A 45 1.03 -8.68 2.34
N LEU A 46 0.26 -9.66 1.87
CA LEU A 46 0.76 -10.74 1.02
C LEU A 46 1.43 -10.26 -0.28
N PRO A 47 0.93 -9.25 -1.02
CA PRO A 47 1.57 -8.84 -2.27
C PRO A 47 3.00 -8.34 -2.09
N ASP A 48 3.33 -7.81 -0.91
CA ASP A 48 4.66 -7.32 -0.56
C ASP A 48 5.62 -8.41 -0.04
N ILE A 49 5.10 -9.60 0.29
CA ILE A 49 5.90 -10.74 0.74
C ILE A 49 6.38 -11.49 -0.52
N THR A 50 7.32 -10.87 -1.23
CA THR A 50 7.84 -11.40 -2.50
C THR A 50 9.20 -10.83 -2.86
N ASP A 51 9.94 -11.58 -3.69
CA ASP A 51 11.09 -11.06 -4.42
C ASP A 51 10.72 -10.62 -5.86
N ASN A 52 9.46 -10.84 -6.28
CA ASN A 52 8.97 -10.53 -7.62
C ASN A 52 7.70 -9.67 -7.60
N LYS A 53 7.90 -8.37 -7.34
CA LYS A 53 6.81 -7.38 -7.38
C LYS A 53 6.16 -7.24 -8.76
N GLU A 54 6.84 -7.55 -9.86
CA GLU A 54 6.22 -7.49 -11.18
C GLU A 54 5.05 -8.49 -11.28
N LYS A 55 5.20 -9.67 -10.64
CA LYS A 55 4.16 -10.70 -10.55
C LYS A 55 3.06 -10.33 -9.54
N THR A 56 3.41 -10.08 -8.28
CA THR A 56 2.41 -9.92 -7.22
C THR A 56 1.63 -8.61 -7.30
N HIS A 57 2.21 -7.58 -7.91
CA HIS A 57 1.54 -6.30 -8.13
C HIS A 57 0.94 -6.21 -9.54
N PHE A 58 0.89 -7.31 -10.31
CA PHE A 58 0.29 -7.33 -11.65
C PHE A 58 0.81 -6.20 -12.56
N ARG A 59 2.12 -5.93 -12.51
CA ARG A 59 2.69 -4.79 -13.23
C ARG A 59 2.82 -5.16 -14.71
N PRO A 60 2.20 -4.39 -15.61
CA PRO A 60 2.24 -4.71 -17.02
C PRO A 60 3.62 -4.42 -17.62
N ALA A 61 4.01 -5.20 -18.63
CA ALA A 61 5.36 -5.15 -19.20
C ALA A 61 5.77 -3.76 -19.75
N TRP A 62 4.80 -2.92 -20.12
CA TRP A 62 5.06 -1.56 -20.60
C TRP A 62 5.59 -0.63 -19.50
N GLN A 63 5.33 -0.92 -18.22
CA GLN A 63 5.86 -0.17 -17.08
C GLN A 63 7.31 -0.55 -16.72
N LYS A 64 7.92 -1.55 -17.40
CA LYS A 64 9.22 -2.11 -17.01
C LYS A 64 10.31 -1.07 -16.77
N ASN A 65 10.36 -0.03 -17.61
CA ASN A 65 11.36 1.04 -17.54
C ASN A 65 10.84 2.32 -16.88
N LEU A 66 9.62 2.30 -16.32
CA LEU A 66 9.07 3.47 -15.64
C LEU A 66 9.45 3.47 -14.17
N ILE A 67 9.60 4.67 -13.59
CA ILE A 67 9.81 4.84 -12.15
C ILE A 67 8.49 4.71 -11.38
N THR A 68 7.39 5.21 -11.93
CA THR A 68 6.04 5.07 -11.40
C THR A 68 5.48 3.72 -11.82
N LYS A 69 5.72 2.70 -11.00
CA LYS A 69 5.18 1.36 -11.22
C LYS A 69 4.04 1.08 -10.26
N TYR A 70 2.91 0.65 -10.78
CA TYR A 70 1.70 0.43 -10.00
C TYR A 70 0.86 -0.72 -10.56
N PRO A 71 -0.01 -1.36 -9.74
CA PRO A 71 -0.92 -2.39 -10.21
C PRO A 71 -1.92 -1.93 -11.26
N GLU A 72 -2.16 -2.75 -12.29
CA GLU A 72 -3.17 -2.46 -13.31
C GLU A 72 -4.53 -3.06 -12.91
N LEU A 73 -5.37 -2.26 -12.22
CA LEU A 73 -6.65 -2.72 -11.67
C LEU A 73 -7.58 -3.34 -12.72
N ALA A 74 -7.62 -2.78 -13.94
CA ALA A 74 -8.40 -3.33 -15.04
C ALA A 74 -7.94 -4.75 -15.43
N HIS A 75 -6.63 -5.02 -15.37
CA HIS A 75 -6.10 -6.36 -15.64
C HIS A 75 -6.44 -7.33 -14.50
N ILE A 76 -6.32 -6.88 -13.25
CA ILE A 76 -6.68 -7.67 -12.06
C ILE A 76 -8.15 -8.08 -12.11
N ARG A 77 -9.07 -7.14 -12.39
CA ARG A 77 -10.51 -7.42 -12.52
C ARG A 77 -10.85 -8.36 -13.68
N ALA A 78 -10.05 -8.36 -14.74
CA ALA A 78 -10.23 -9.31 -15.84
C ALA A 78 -9.83 -10.74 -15.45
N LEU A 79 -8.87 -10.90 -14.53
CA LEU A 79 -8.44 -12.20 -13.99
C LEU A 79 -9.36 -12.69 -12.86
N TYR A 80 -9.85 -11.76 -12.04
CA TYR A 80 -10.68 -11.99 -10.87
C TYR A 80 -11.95 -11.15 -10.99
N PRO A 81 -12.94 -11.60 -11.79
CA PRO A 81 -14.18 -10.85 -12.03
C PRO A 81 -15.06 -10.76 -10.79
N ASP A 82 -16.01 -9.83 -10.80
CA ASP A 82 -16.89 -9.51 -9.66
C ASP A 82 -17.73 -10.72 -9.16
N ASP A 83 -17.95 -11.75 -9.99
CA ASP A 83 -18.66 -12.98 -9.61
C ASP A 83 -17.74 -14.10 -9.09
N ALA A 84 -16.43 -13.85 -8.98
CA ALA A 84 -15.48 -14.78 -8.40
C ALA A 84 -15.74 -14.97 -6.90
N ILE A 85 -15.68 -16.21 -6.44
CA ILE A 85 -15.75 -16.52 -5.00
C ILE A 85 -14.37 -16.23 -4.40
N LEU A 86 -14.23 -15.06 -3.78
CA LEU A 86 -13.00 -14.62 -3.13
C LEU A 86 -13.03 -14.87 -1.62
N SER A 87 -11.87 -15.20 -1.07
CA SER A 87 -11.70 -15.32 0.39
C SER A 87 -11.48 -13.95 1.02
N PRO A 88 -11.54 -13.85 2.36
CA PRO A 88 -11.14 -12.64 3.07
C PRO A 88 -9.71 -12.19 2.72
N ALA A 89 -8.77 -13.11 2.59
CA ALA A 89 -7.38 -12.80 2.21
C ALA A 89 -7.28 -12.25 0.78
N ASP A 90 -8.12 -12.73 -0.15
CA ASP A 90 -8.17 -12.20 -1.51
C ASP A 90 -8.69 -10.76 -1.54
N TYR A 91 -9.72 -10.43 -0.76
CA TYR A 91 -10.17 -9.05 -0.62
C TYR A 91 -9.09 -8.15 0.00
N GLY A 92 -8.30 -8.67 0.94
CA GLY A 92 -7.15 -7.95 1.49
C GLY A 92 -6.07 -7.68 0.43
N ILE A 93 -5.80 -8.64 -0.44
CA ILE A 93 -4.89 -8.47 -1.59
C ILE A 93 -5.44 -7.40 -2.55
N LEU A 94 -6.74 -7.40 -2.84
CA LEU A 94 -7.36 -6.38 -3.68
C LEU A 94 -7.27 -4.98 -3.06
N ALA A 95 -7.51 -4.84 -1.75
CA ALA A 95 -7.35 -3.59 -1.03
C ALA A 95 -5.91 -3.06 -1.12
N HIS A 96 -4.92 -3.94 -0.91
CA HIS A 96 -3.51 -3.60 -1.08
C HIS A 96 -3.22 -3.04 -2.48
N LEU A 97 -3.63 -3.77 -3.52
CA LEU A 97 -3.35 -3.41 -4.91
C LEU A 97 -4.06 -2.11 -5.32
N HIS A 98 -5.29 -1.91 -4.85
CA HIS A 98 -6.04 -0.67 -5.01
C HIS A 98 -5.30 0.51 -4.38
N LEU A 99 -4.90 0.40 -3.10
CA LEU A 99 -4.14 1.44 -2.41
C LEU A 99 -2.85 1.78 -3.16
N ASP A 100 -2.09 0.78 -3.58
CA ASP A 100 -0.82 0.97 -4.32
C ASP A 100 -1.03 1.65 -5.69
N THR A 101 -2.12 1.35 -6.39
CA THR A 101 -2.46 2.01 -7.64
C THR A 101 -2.67 3.50 -7.42
N HIS A 102 -3.60 3.86 -6.55
CA HIS A 102 -3.97 5.25 -6.31
C HIS A 102 -2.87 6.04 -5.60
N TYR A 103 -2.03 5.38 -4.81
CA TYR A 103 -0.89 6.05 -4.18
C TYR A 103 0.07 6.62 -5.24
N VAL A 104 0.30 5.89 -6.32
CA VAL A 104 1.18 6.32 -7.41
C VAL A 104 0.46 7.19 -8.42
N THR A 105 -0.79 6.88 -8.78
CA THR A 105 -1.50 7.58 -9.86
C THR A 105 -2.15 8.88 -9.41
N ASP A 106 -2.55 8.97 -8.13
CA ASP A 106 -3.40 10.06 -7.64
C ASP A 106 -2.70 10.84 -6.52
N PHE A 107 -2.11 10.15 -5.54
CA PHE A 107 -1.49 10.82 -4.40
C PHE A 107 -0.13 11.45 -4.72
N TRP A 108 0.81 10.70 -5.33
CA TRP A 108 2.13 11.25 -5.68
C TRP A 108 2.08 12.55 -6.51
N PRO A 109 1.25 12.64 -7.58
CA PRO A 109 1.17 13.85 -8.40
C PRO A 109 0.71 15.11 -7.66
N GLU A 110 0.16 15.00 -6.45
CA GLU A 110 -0.20 16.17 -5.63
C GLU A 110 1.00 16.80 -4.91
N TYR A 111 2.09 16.05 -4.73
CA TYR A 111 3.22 16.49 -3.89
C TYR A 111 4.51 16.70 -4.68
N PHE A 112 4.68 15.98 -5.78
CA PHE A 112 5.86 16.14 -6.61
C PHE A 112 5.60 15.73 -8.07
N THR A 113 6.46 16.22 -8.95
CA THR A 113 6.54 15.76 -10.33
C THR A 113 7.93 15.19 -10.63
N ILE A 114 8.00 14.31 -11.62
CA ILE A 114 9.25 13.73 -12.11
C ILE A 114 9.49 14.27 -13.51
N GLU A 115 10.64 14.90 -13.70
CA GLU A 115 11.00 15.64 -14.90
C GLU A 115 12.30 15.11 -15.52
N ASP A 116 12.42 15.26 -16.83
CA ASP A 116 13.67 15.10 -17.55
C ASP A 116 14.64 16.30 -17.33
N THR A 117 15.76 16.27 -18.05
CA THR A 117 16.76 17.36 -18.00
C THR A 117 16.24 18.68 -18.55
N ALA A 118 15.22 18.66 -19.41
CA ALA A 118 14.60 19.83 -20.01
C ALA A 118 13.42 20.38 -19.18
N GLY A 119 13.01 19.69 -18.11
CA GLY A 119 11.89 20.09 -17.25
C GLY A 119 10.53 19.58 -17.73
N ASN A 120 10.48 18.63 -18.66
CA ASN A 120 9.23 18.00 -19.07
C ASN A 120 8.94 16.80 -18.18
N THR A 121 7.66 16.56 -17.86
CA THR A 121 7.26 15.35 -17.14
C THR A 121 7.73 14.09 -17.87
N CYS A 122 8.47 13.25 -17.18
CA CYS A 122 9.04 12.02 -17.72
C CYS A 122 9.21 10.98 -16.63
N PHE A 123 8.85 9.74 -16.93
CA PHE A 123 8.93 8.62 -15.99
C PHE A 123 9.90 7.52 -16.44
N ASP A 124 10.50 7.66 -17.62
CA ASP A 124 11.38 6.65 -18.20
C ASP A 124 12.79 6.70 -17.59
N THR A 125 13.11 5.68 -16.80
CA THR A 125 14.35 5.55 -16.03
C THR A 125 15.60 5.33 -16.90
N ARG A 126 15.44 5.17 -18.21
CA ARG A 126 16.56 5.13 -19.16
C ARG A 126 17.18 6.51 -19.40
N HIS A 127 16.51 7.56 -18.96
CA HIS A 127 16.99 8.94 -19.02
C HIS A 127 17.32 9.46 -17.61
N PRO A 128 18.21 10.46 -17.48
CA PRO A 128 18.38 11.16 -16.21
C PRO A 128 17.07 11.87 -15.83
N LEU A 129 16.56 11.55 -14.65
CA LEU A 129 15.33 12.09 -14.10
C LEU A 129 15.61 12.88 -12.83
N TYR A 130 14.76 13.86 -12.57
CA TYR A 130 14.79 14.71 -11.39
C TYR A 130 13.40 14.79 -10.79
N VAL A 131 13.33 14.95 -9.48
CA VAL A 131 12.09 15.17 -8.76
C VAL A 131 12.03 16.62 -8.29
N HIS A 132 10.87 17.21 -8.52
CA HIS A 132 10.52 18.55 -8.07
C HIS A 132 9.38 18.43 -7.06
N ILE A 133 9.70 18.66 -5.79
CA ILE A 133 8.74 18.62 -4.68
C ILE A 133 8.07 20.00 -4.60
N PHE A 134 6.74 20.05 -4.65
CA PHE A 134 6.02 21.33 -4.76
C PHE A 134 6.14 22.22 -3.53
N SER A 135 6.33 21.63 -2.34
CA SER A 135 6.58 22.36 -1.10
C SER A 135 7.98 23.00 -1.04
N GLN A 136 8.89 22.62 -1.95
CA GLN A 136 10.29 23.04 -2.01
C GLN A 136 10.68 23.40 -3.46
N PRO A 137 10.02 24.42 -4.07
CA PRO A 137 10.07 24.67 -5.50
C PRO A 137 11.45 25.09 -6.03
N GLU A 138 12.36 25.50 -5.15
CA GLU A 138 13.74 25.83 -5.47
C GLU A 138 14.63 24.60 -5.66
N LYS A 139 14.18 23.40 -5.26
CA LYS A 139 14.98 22.17 -5.30
C LYS A 139 14.64 21.33 -6.53
N LYS A 140 15.70 20.99 -7.28
CA LYS A 140 15.67 19.95 -8.31
C LYS A 140 16.53 18.77 -7.85
N ILE A 141 15.90 17.70 -7.41
CA ILE A 141 16.56 16.57 -6.73
C ILE A 141 16.79 15.45 -7.75
N PRO A 142 18.02 14.92 -7.95
CA PRO A 142 18.23 13.76 -8.81
C PRO A 142 17.39 12.57 -8.34
N LEU A 143 16.80 11.80 -9.28
CA LEU A 143 15.90 10.68 -8.94
C LEU A 143 16.53 9.68 -7.96
N ALA A 144 17.80 9.34 -8.17
CA ALA A 144 18.55 8.41 -7.32
C ALA A 144 18.74 8.95 -5.89
N GLU A 145 18.74 10.27 -5.69
CA GLU A 145 18.78 10.88 -4.38
C GLU A 145 17.39 10.95 -3.75
N PHE A 146 16.34 11.21 -4.55
CA PHE A 146 14.97 11.29 -4.05
C PHE A 146 14.50 9.98 -3.41
N PHE A 147 14.76 8.82 -4.03
CA PHE A 147 14.44 7.52 -3.44
C PHE A 147 15.54 7.04 -2.48
N SER A 148 15.79 7.82 -1.42
CA SER A 148 16.73 7.50 -0.35
C SER A 148 16.17 7.87 1.03
N ASP A 149 16.86 7.46 2.09
CA ASP A 149 16.55 7.81 3.48
C ASP A 149 16.60 9.33 3.74
N ARG A 150 17.21 10.11 2.83
CA ARG A 150 17.19 11.56 2.92
C ARG A 150 15.80 12.14 2.64
N TYR A 151 15.12 11.58 1.65
CA TYR A 151 13.85 12.08 1.12
C TYR A 151 12.79 10.99 1.23
N PHE A 152 12.39 10.35 0.12
CA PHE A 152 11.20 9.50 0.03
C PHE A 152 11.16 8.37 1.05
N TYR A 153 12.25 7.60 1.23
CA TYR A 153 12.23 6.51 2.20
C TYR A 153 12.30 7.01 3.65
N GLY A 154 13.08 8.08 3.88
CA GLY A 154 13.13 8.70 5.20
C GLY A 154 11.82 9.36 5.59
N GLU A 155 10.98 9.75 4.63
CA GLU A 155 9.67 10.33 4.89
C GLU A 155 8.80 9.38 5.73
N TYR A 156 8.88 8.08 5.47
CA TYR A 156 8.19 7.08 6.26
C TYR A 156 8.78 6.92 7.66
N ASP A 157 10.08 7.09 7.85
CA ASP A 157 10.68 7.10 9.20
C ASP A 157 10.13 8.28 10.04
N ARG A 158 9.69 9.37 9.38
CA ARG A 158 9.06 10.53 10.04
C ARG A 158 7.58 10.29 10.33
N ILE A 159 6.85 9.66 9.41
CA ILE A 159 5.39 9.48 9.47
C ILE A 159 4.98 8.24 10.28
N ASN A 160 5.69 7.11 10.10
CA ASN A 160 5.32 5.82 10.69
C ASN A 160 5.18 5.84 12.21
N PRO A 161 6.07 6.50 12.99
CA PRO A 161 5.91 6.55 14.45
C PRO A 161 4.59 7.18 14.89
N ARG A 162 4.12 8.21 14.15
CA ARG A 162 2.83 8.85 14.42
C ARG A 162 1.67 7.98 13.97
N LEU A 163 1.75 7.34 12.80
CA LEU A 163 0.75 6.36 12.35
C LEU A 163 0.58 5.21 13.36
N LEU A 164 1.69 4.65 13.86
CA LEU A 164 1.66 3.59 14.88
C LEU A 164 1.01 4.05 16.18
N LYS A 165 1.28 5.29 16.62
CA LYS A 165 0.68 5.89 17.82
C LYS A 165 -0.82 6.17 17.64
N ASP A 166 -1.24 6.63 16.47
CA ASP A 166 -2.61 7.10 16.29
C ASP A 166 -3.55 5.92 15.97
N PHE A 167 -3.07 4.90 15.25
CA PHE A 167 -3.90 3.77 14.79
C PHE A 167 -3.66 2.44 15.50
N HIS A 168 -2.42 2.14 15.94
CA HIS A 168 -2.05 0.85 16.55
C HIS A 168 -2.55 -0.38 15.78
N PRO A 169 -2.21 -0.53 14.48
CA PRO A 169 -2.85 -1.55 13.66
C PRO A 169 -2.52 -2.96 14.11
N TYR A 170 -3.49 -3.85 13.98
CA TYR A 170 -3.33 -5.27 14.24
C TYR A 170 -2.30 -5.88 13.27
N ILE A 171 -1.32 -6.59 13.85
CA ILE A 171 -0.31 -7.31 13.09
C ILE A 171 -0.70 -8.80 13.04
N PRO A 172 -0.91 -9.42 11.86
CA PRO A 172 -1.39 -10.79 11.74
C PRO A 172 -0.31 -11.86 11.97
N GLU A 173 0.48 -11.72 13.04
CA GLU A 173 1.62 -12.60 13.35
C GLU A 173 1.21 -14.01 13.84
N GLN A 174 0.01 -14.14 14.41
CA GLN A 174 -0.51 -15.40 14.97
C GLN A 174 -1.43 -16.13 14.00
N ILE A 175 -1.65 -15.57 12.82
CA ILE A 175 -2.58 -16.11 11.83
C ILE A 175 -1.93 -17.28 11.10
N THR A 176 -2.63 -18.41 11.08
CA THR A 176 -2.19 -19.56 10.30
C THR A 176 -2.48 -19.30 8.82
N TYR A 177 -1.42 -19.15 8.04
CA TYR A 177 -1.52 -19.02 6.59
C TYR A 177 -1.98 -20.34 5.97
N GLN A 178 -3.02 -20.27 5.14
CA GLN A 178 -3.60 -21.40 4.39
C GLN A 178 -3.58 -21.05 2.89
N PRO A 179 -2.60 -21.55 2.11
CA PRO A 179 -2.45 -21.18 0.70
C PRO A 179 -3.68 -21.52 -0.16
N GLU A 180 -4.44 -22.54 0.23
CA GLU A 180 -5.68 -22.96 -0.42
C GLU A 180 -6.81 -21.92 -0.31
N LEU A 181 -6.77 -21.02 0.67
CA LEU A 181 -7.76 -19.97 0.83
C LEU A 181 -7.45 -18.75 -0.06
N VAL A 182 -6.20 -18.56 -0.49
CA VAL A 182 -5.81 -17.40 -1.31
C VAL A 182 -6.03 -17.72 -2.78
N HIS A 183 -7.13 -17.33 -3.40
CA HIS A 183 -7.41 -17.59 -4.82
C HIS A 183 -6.58 -16.73 -5.77
N ILE A 184 -6.09 -15.57 -5.33
CA ILE A 184 -5.17 -14.73 -6.10
C ILE A 184 -3.77 -15.35 -6.04
N THR A 185 -3.55 -16.34 -6.92
CA THR A 185 -2.42 -17.26 -6.81
C THR A 185 -1.07 -16.59 -7.01
N GLU A 186 -1.02 -15.45 -7.69
CA GLU A 186 0.18 -14.67 -7.92
C GLU A 186 0.81 -14.18 -6.62
N CYS A 187 -0.02 -13.88 -5.62
CA CYS A 187 0.35 -13.33 -4.32
C CYS A 187 0.59 -14.41 -3.25
N ARG A 188 0.51 -15.70 -3.59
CA ARG A 188 0.91 -16.78 -2.69
C ARG A 188 2.43 -16.79 -2.57
N PRO A 189 3.01 -16.64 -1.36
CA PRO A 189 4.44 -16.82 -1.16
C PRO A 189 4.84 -18.25 -1.52
N GLU A 190 5.99 -18.39 -2.19
CA GLU A 190 6.54 -19.71 -2.55
C GLU A 190 6.95 -20.50 -1.30
N ASP A 191 7.42 -19.79 -0.28
CA ASP A 191 7.74 -20.32 1.04
C ASP A 191 6.93 -19.57 2.12
N PRO A 192 5.98 -20.23 2.79
CA PRO A 192 5.20 -19.63 3.89
C PRO A 192 6.04 -19.02 5.02
N SER A 193 7.29 -19.47 5.21
CA SER A 193 8.20 -18.90 6.22
C SER A 193 8.53 -17.42 5.96
N GLN A 194 8.39 -16.97 4.71
CA GLN A 194 8.57 -15.58 4.32
C GLN A 194 7.59 -14.65 5.05
N ILE A 195 6.38 -15.11 5.33
CA ILE A 195 5.36 -14.35 6.07
C ILE A 195 5.88 -14.03 7.48
N THR A 196 6.26 -15.07 8.22
CA THR A 196 6.81 -14.92 9.58
C THR A 196 8.04 -14.02 9.59
N LYS A 197 8.95 -14.21 8.63
CA LYS A 197 10.17 -13.39 8.51
C LYS A 197 9.86 -11.92 8.25
N ALA A 198 8.92 -11.64 7.34
CA ALA A 198 8.53 -10.28 7.00
C ALA A 198 7.87 -9.57 8.19
N LEU A 199 6.94 -10.23 8.87
CA LEU A 199 6.27 -9.71 10.06
C LEU A 199 7.25 -9.47 11.22
N GLN A 200 8.16 -10.40 11.50
CA GLN A 200 9.20 -10.21 12.52
C GLN A 200 10.11 -9.02 12.18
N THR A 201 10.51 -8.89 10.92
CA THR A 201 11.33 -7.76 10.45
C THR A 201 10.59 -6.44 10.67
N TYR A 202 9.30 -6.39 10.31
CA TYR A 202 8.45 -5.23 10.51
C TYR A 202 8.35 -4.82 11.98
N ILE A 203 8.06 -5.78 12.88
CA ILE A 203 7.94 -5.54 14.33
C ILE A 203 9.25 -5.02 14.91
N ILE A 204 10.39 -5.61 14.52
CA ILE A 204 11.72 -5.17 14.99
C ILE A 204 12.05 -3.76 14.52
N GLN A 205 11.67 -3.41 13.28
CA GLN A 205 11.94 -2.09 12.69
C GLN A 205 11.01 -1.00 13.21
N ASN A 206 9.86 -1.37 13.79
CA ASN A 206 8.84 -0.43 14.28
C ASN A 206 8.52 -0.66 15.77
N PRO A 207 9.51 -0.60 16.68
CA PRO A 207 9.34 -0.99 18.07
C PRO A 207 8.63 0.11 18.88
N SER A 208 7.29 0.13 18.87
CA SER A 208 6.45 1.04 19.68
C SER A 208 6.64 2.55 19.33
N PRO A 209 5.65 3.42 19.55
CA PRO A 209 5.78 4.81 19.10
C PRO A 209 6.91 5.54 19.83
N ALA A 210 7.77 6.21 19.07
CA ALA A 210 8.84 7.03 19.60
C ALA A 210 8.27 8.22 20.42
N PRO A 211 9.00 8.75 21.43
CA PRO A 211 8.54 9.89 22.21
C PRO A 211 8.21 11.10 21.31
N GLU A 212 7.16 11.88 21.62
CA GLU A 212 6.69 13.02 20.80
C GLU A 212 7.79 13.99 20.35
N ALA A 213 8.85 14.15 21.15
CA ALA A 213 10.01 14.98 20.84
C ALA A 213 10.88 14.50 19.66
N SER A 214 10.58 13.34 19.06
CA SER A 214 11.33 12.73 17.96
C SER A 214 10.59 12.68 16.62
N VAL A 215 9.31 13.11 16.58
CA VAL A 215 8.55 13.21 15.33
C VAL A 215 9.04 14.45 14.59
N THR A 216 9.96 14.23 13.65
CA THR A 216 10.42 15.28 12.75
C THR A 216 9.31 15.63 11.76
N ARG A 217 9.23 16.91 11.37
CA ARG A 217 8.23 17.38 10.42
C ARG A 217 8.42 16.66 9.08
N ALA A 218 7.34 16.11 8.55
CA ALA A 218 7.30 15.51 7.21
C ALA A 218 7.73 16.54 6.14
N GLU A 219 8.55 16.11 5.18
CA GLU A 219 9.18 16.98 4.16
C GLU A 219 8.48 16.95 2.80
N ILE A 220 7.76 15.85 2.52
CA ILE A 220 7.10 15.57 1.24
C ILE A 220 5.60 15.44 1.46
N PHE A 221 5.17 14.54 2.35
CA PHE A 221 3.78 14.18 2.54
C PHE A 221 3.26 14.74 3.87
N PRO A 222 2.34 15.70 3.86
CA PRO A 222 1.66 16.13 5.07
C PRO A 222 0.94 14.95 5.73
N TYR A 223 1.12 14.79 7.05
CA TYR A 223 0.53 13.66 7.79
C TYR A 223 -0.99 13.58 7.60
N ASP A 224 -1.70 14.69 7.76
CA ASP A 224 -3.16 14.71 7.67
C ASP A 224 -3.63 14.30 6.26
N ALA A 225 -2.88 14.67 5.22
CA ALA A 225 -3.19 14.26 3.85
C ALA A 225 -2.97 12.76 3.60
N VAL A 226 -1.99 12.14 4.27
CA VAL A 226 -1.84 10.67 4.25
C VAL A 226 -3.07 10.01 4.89
N ILE A 227 -3.59 10.56 5.99
CA ILE A 227 -4.79 10.01 6.64
C ILE A 227 -6.02 10.18 5.75
N GLU A 228 -6.24 11.37 5.22
CA GLU A 228 -7.35 11.66 4.30
C GLU A 228 -7.29 10.73 3.08
N PHE A 229 -6.09 10.47 2.55
CA PHE A 229 -5.89 9.51 1.46
C PHE A 229 -6.28 8.08 1.87
N LEU A 230 -5.82 7.58 3.03
CA LEU A 230 -6.17 6.23 3.49
C LEU A 230 -7.68 6.09 3.75
N GLU A 231 -8.31 7.10 4.34
CA GLU A 231 -9.76 7.12 4.55
C GLU A 231 -10.52 7.11 3.22
N HIS A 232 -10.06 7.91 2.24
CA HIS A 232 -10.64 7.95 0.91
C HIS A 232 -10.52 6.61 0.20
N MET A 233 -9.36 5.94 0.27
CA MET A 233 -9.13 4.63 -0.33
C MET A 233 -10.00 3.55 0.31
N ALA A 234 -10.14 3.57 1.64
CA ALA A 234 -11.05 2.68 2.33
C ALA A 234 -12.52 2.89 1.90
N ASP A 235 -12.92 4.11 1.52
CA ASP A 235 -14.26 4.39 0.98
C ASP A 235 -14.42 3.94 -0.48
N THR A 236 -13.45 4.21 -1.35
CA THR A 236 -13.55 3.86 -2.78
C THR A 236 -13.40 2.36 -3.03
N PHE A 237 -12.70 1.63 -2.16
CA PHE A 237 -12.62 0.17 -2.21
C PHE A 237 -14.02 -0.48 -2.30
N PHE A 238 -14.99 0.04 -1.53
CA PHE A 238 -16.37 -0.45 -1.58
C PHE A 238 -17.13 -0.13 -2.85
N THR A 239 -16.66 0.82 -3.65
CA THR A 239 -17.30 1.17 -4.92
C THR A 239 -16.67 0.46 -6.10
N GLU A 240 -15.41 0.03 -5.96
CA GLU A 240 -14.63 -0.57 -7.04
C GLU A 240 -14.58 -2.10 -6.99
N PHE A 241 -14.61 -2.69 -5.80
CA PHE A 241 -14.41 -4.14 -5.59
C PHE A 241 -15.51 -4.84 -4.79
N ILE A 242 -16.46 -4.10 -4.21
CA ILE A 242 -17.59 -4.66 -3.45
C ILE A 242 -18.89 -4.20 -4.11
#